data_AF-D6PDB7-F1
#
_entry.id   AF-D6PDB7-F1
#
_cell.length_a   1.000
_cell.length_b   1.000
_cell.length_c   1.000
_cell.angle_alpha   90.00
_cell.angle_beta   90.00
_cell.angle_gamma   90.00
#
_symmetry.space_group_name_H-M   'P 1'
#
loop_
_entity.id
_entity.type
_entity.pdbx_description
1 polymer ?
#
loop_
_entity_poly.entity_id
_entity_poly.type
_entity_poly.pdbx_seq_one_letter_code
_entity_poly.pdbx_strand_id
1 'polypeptide(L)' 'MGDCYGYYLVCSGKAQVMFDLDLKPCDIIPLVPIIKGSGCEIIELTEPYKDIIVCSKNLKTEILKCF' A
#
# COMPACT_ATOMS: atom_id res chain seq x y z
N MET A 1 9.04 13.01 2.46
CA MET A 1 9.90 11.96 1.87
C MET A 1 10.17 10.89 2.93
N GLY A 2 9.14 10.23 3.43
CA GLY A 2 9.26 8.98 4.23
C GLY A 2 8.41 7.84 3.64
N ASP A 3 7.51 8.20 2.74
CA ASP A 3 6.37 7.43 2.28
C ASP A 3 6.84 6.29 1.37
N CYS A 4 7.78 6.58 0.45
CA CYS A 4 8.48 5.58 -0.37
C CYS A 4 9.22 4.51 0.44
N TYR A 5 9.78 4.86 1.61
CA TYR A 5 10.51 3.88 2.42
C TYR A 5 9.55 2.92 3.11
N GLY A 6 8.37 3.38 3.53
CA GLY A 6 7.30 2.52 4.03
C GLY A 6 6.91 1.45 3.00
N TYR A 7 6.66 1.85 1.75
CA TYR A 7 6.38 0.91 0.67
C TYR A 7 7.54 -0.07 0.42
N TYR A 8 8.79 0.40 0.46
CA TYR A 8 9.96 -0.47 0.35
C TYR A 8 10.01 -1.51 1.47
N LEU A 9 9.74 -1.13 2.73
CA LEU A 9 9.73 -2.07 3.85
C LEU A 9 8.65 -3.15 3.68
N VAL A 10 7.45 -2.78 3.23
CA VAL A 10 6.39 -3.76 2.96
C VAL A 10 6.76 -4.68 1.80
N CYS A 11 7.20 -4.11 0.67
CA CYS A 11 7.57 -4.88 -0.53
C CYS A 11 8.77 -5.81 -0.30
N SER A 12 9.66 -5.48 0.64
CA SER A 12 10.81 -6.32 1.01
C SER A 12 10.54 -7.30 2.15
N GLY A 13 9.30 -7.36 2.66
CA GLY A 13 8.91 -8.25 3.76
C GLY A 13 9.44 -7.83 5.13
N LYS A 14 9.94 -6.59 5.27
CA LYS A 14 10.45 -6.02 6.53
C LYS A 14 9.37 -5.33 7.35
N ALA A 15 8.20 -5.10 6.75
CA ALA A 15 6.97 -4.65 7.40
C ALA A 15 5.77 -5.39 6.78
N GLN A 16 4.67 -5.53 7.50
CA GLN A 16 3.48 -6.21 6.99
C GLN A 16 2.49 -5.27 6.29
N VAL A 17 2.41 -4.01 6.73
CA VAL A 17 1.40 -3.05 6.28
C VAL A 17 1.90 -1.61 6.34
N MET A 18 1.45 -0.79 5.40
CA MET A 18 1.64 0.66 5.34
C MET A 18 0.27 1.30 5.07
N PHE A 19 -0.07 2.32 5.85
CA PHE A 19 -1.26 3.14 5.66
C PHE A 19 -0.81 4.51 5.18
N ASP A 20 -1.41 4.98 4.10
CA ASP A 20 -1.07 6.28 3.53
C ASP A 20 -2.37 7.00 3.13
N LEU A 21 -2.53 8.21 3.63
CA LEU A 21 -3.79 8.96 3.58
C LEU A 21 -3.55 10.30 2.89
N ASP A 22 -4.59 10.79 2.19
CA ASP A 22 -4.55 12.05 1.44
C ASP A 22 -3.42 12.13 0.39
N LEU A 23 -3.12 11.00 -0.25
CA LEU A 23 -2.16 10.90 -1.34
C LEU A 23 -2.60 11.70 -2.56
N LYS A 24 -1.63 12.31 -3.23
CA LYS A 24 -1.83 12.77 -4.60
C LYS A 24 -1.57 11.60 -5.55
N PRO A 25 -2.31 11.47 -6.66
CA PRO A 25 -2.08 10.39 -7.61
C PRO A 25 -0.63 10.29 -8.11
N CYS A 26 0.06 11.42 -8.25
CA CYS A 26 1.47 11.45 -8.68
C CYS A 26 2.44 10.78 -7.69
N ASP A 27 2.08 10.69 -6.41
CA ASP A 27 2.96 10.15 -5.36
C ASP A 27 2.97 8.61 -5.37
N ILE A 28 1.86 8.00 -5.81
CA ILE A 28 1.64 6.55 -5.74
C ILE A 28 1.61 5.86 -7.10
N ILE A 29 1.11 6.50 -8.16
CA ILE A 29 1.01 5.89 -9.50
C ILE A 29 2.34 5.26 -9.96
N PRO A 30 3.51 5.89 -9.78
CA PRO A 30 4.80 5.28 -10.15
C PRO A 30 5.15 4.02 -9.33
N LEU A 31 4.62 3.91 -8.11
CA LEU A 31 4.89 2.80 -7.19
C LEU A 31 3.91 1.63 -7.36
N VAL A 32 2.70 1.86 -7.89
CA VAL A 32 1.70 0.81 -8.16
C VAL A 32 2.29 -0.44 -8.86
N PRO A 33 3.04 -0.34 -9.98
CA PRO A 33 3.61 -1.52 -10.62
C PRO A 33 4.66 -2.23 -9.75
N ILE A 34 5.42 -1.49 -8.94
CA ILE A 34 6.43 -2.04 -8.03
C ILE A 34 5.75 -2.82 -6.90
N ILE A 35 4.74 -2.21 -6.27
CA ILE A 35 3.96 -2.82 -5.18
C ILE A 35 3.30 -4.11 -5.69
N LYS A 36 2.60 -4.05 -6.83
CA LYS A 36 1.98 -5.24 -7.44
C LYS A 36 3.01 -6.29 -7.86
N GLY A 37 4.14 -5.87 -8.43
CA GLY A 37 5.24 -6.76 -8.84
C GLY A 37 5.91 -7.48 -7.67
N SER A 38 5.90 -6.89 -6.47
CA SER A 38 6.37 -7.54 -5.23
C SER A 38 5.42 -8.60 -4.69
N GLY A 39 4.20 -8.70 -5.23
CA GLY A 39 3.14 -9.57 -4.71
C GLY A 39 2.38 -8.99 -3.51
N CYS A 40 2.63 -7.72 -3.16
CA CYS A 40 1.82 -6.99 -2.20
C CYS A 40 0.47 -6.56 -2.80
N GLU A 41 -0.48 -6.29 -1.93
CA GLU A 41 -1.82 -5.83 -2.29
C GLU A 41 -1.98 -4.35 -1.98
N ILE A 42 -2.74 -3.64 -2.83
CA ILE A 42 -3.20 -2.28 -2.59
C ILE A 42 -4.71 -2.36 -2.32
N ILE A 43 -5.14 -1.82 -1.19
CA ILE A 43 -6.55 -1.63 -0.84
C ILE A 43 -6.81 -0.13 -0.89
N GLU A 44 -7.76 0.29 -1.71
CA GLU A 44 -8.18 1.69 -1.77
C GLU A 44 -9.38 1.87 -0.84
N LEU A 45 -9.22 2.70 0.20
CA LEU A 45 -10.32 3.13 1.06
C LEU A 45 -11.10 4.28 0.42
N THR A 46 -10.38 5.16 -0.30
CA THR A 46 -10.96 6.24 -1.09
C THR A 46 -10.31 6.27 -2.47
N GLU A 47 -11.12 6.02 -3.50
CA GLU A 47 -10.66 6.05 -4.90
C GLU A 47 -10.66 7.48 -5.50
N PRO A 48 -9.78 7.76 -6.48
CA PRO A 48 -8.65 6.94 -6.91
C PRO A 48 -7.38 7.25 -6.11
N TYR A 49 -6.78 6.22 -5.51
CA TYR A 49 -5.49 6.24 -4.82
C TYR A 49 -5.29 7.42 -3.85
N LYS A 50 -6.34 7.82 -3.12
CA LYS A 50 -6.27 8.91 -2.14
C LYS A 50 -5.93 8.39 -0.75
N ASP A 51 -6.70 7.42 -0.27
CA ASP A 51 -6.49 6.78 1.02
C ASP A 51 -6.28 5.29 0.76
N ILE A 52 -5.06 4.80 1.00
CA ILE A 52 -4.68 3.44 0.64
C ILE A 52 -4.02 2.68 1.77
N ILE A 53 -4.11 1.37 1.68
CA ILE A 53 -3.38 0.42 2.50
C ILE A 53 -2.57 -0.47 1.58
N VAL A 54 -1.26 -0.54 1.80
CA VAL A 54 -0.38 -1.50 1.14
C VAL A 54 -0.01 -2.58 2.14
N CYS A 55 -0.26 -3.83 1.80
CA CYS A 55 -0.03 -4.95 2.72
C CYS A 55 0.49 -6.21 2.02
N SER A 56 1.09 -7.10 2.80
CA SER A 56 1.38 -8.46 2.35
C SER A 56 0.09 -9.19 1.99
N LYS A 57 0.10 -9.99 0.91
CA LYS A 57 -1.08 -10.65 0.35
C LYS A 57 -1.91 -11.47 1.35
N ASN A 58 -1.25 -12.12 2.30
CA ASN A 58 -1.88 -12.93 3.33
C ASN A 58 -2.73 -12.12 4.33
N LEU A 59 -2.49 -10.81 4.46
CA LEU A 59 -3.14 -9.96 5.46
C LEU A 59 -4.37 -9.21 4.92
N LYS A 60 -4.56 -9.18 3.59
CA LYS A 60 -5.65 -8.43 2.94
C LYS A 60 -7.03 -8.76 3.53
N THR A 61 -7.35 -10.04 3.68
CA THR A 61 -8.66 -10.49 4.19
C THR A 61 -8.86 -10.12 5.66
N GLU A 62 -7.79 -10.04 6.46
CA GLU A 62 -7.88 -9.65 7.87
C GLU A 62 -8.08 -8.14 8.01
N ILE A 63 -7.33 -7.36 7.24
CA ILE A 63 -7.46 -5.89 7.20
C ILE A 63 -8.87 -5.48 6.78
N LEU A 64 -9.43 -6.12 5.75
CA LEU A 64 -10.79 -5.84 5.26
C LEU A 64 -11.89 -6.19 6.27
N LYS A 65 -11.61 -6.87 7.38
CA LYS A 65 -12.59 -7.08 8.47
C LYS A 65 -12.63 -5.92 9.46
N CYS A 66 -11.65 -5.03 9.43
CA CYS A 66 -11.55 -3.89 10.32
C CYS A 66 -12.26 -2.63 9.79
N PHE A 67 -12.73 -2.67 8.55
CA PHE A 67 -13.39 -1.59 7.82
C PHE A 67 -14.65 -2.12 7.14
#